data_AF-E4MCG7-F1
#
_entry.id   AF-E4MCG7-F1
#
_cell.length_a   1.000
_cell.length_b   1.000
_cell.length_c   1.000
_cell.angle_alpha   90.00
_cell.angle_beta   90.00
_cell.angle_gamma   90.00
#
_symmetry.space_group_name_H-M   'P 1'
#
loop_
_entity.id
_entity.type
_entity.pdbx_description
1 polymer ?
#
loop_
_entity_poly.entity_id
_entity_poly.type
_entity_poly.pdbx_seq_one_letter_code
_entity_poly.pdbx_strand_id
1 'polypeptide(L)'
;MKTILKPLSIIILIMALAGCAAQKSGNTPGKSTAEEVLYTQALKALEERNFIIKIDEFHFPSDKAPVNSTNSYVSMQGSHAVIRMSQDFPSQIPSNRNTESDNAEITKGSAKKNGDIQFHMLIKGAEKWQDRELIIILYKNTNQCFVNINRGHSGQNIVNFKGYVYPLATE
;
A
#
# COMPACT_ATOMS: atom_id res chain seq x y z
N MET A 1 -8.42 -60.70 44.99
CA MET A 1 -8.72 -59.63 44.01
C MET A 1 -9.28 -60.28 42.76
N LYS A 2 -10.61 -60.28 42.61
CA LYS A 2 -11.33 -60.74 41.40
C LYS A 2 -12.63 -59.94 41.25
N THR A 3 -12.80 -59.41 40.03
CA THR A 3 -14.03 -59.20 39.24
C THR A 3 -15.13 -58.20 39.65
N ILE A 4 -15.22 -57.14 38.83
CA ILE A 4 -16.36 -56.71 37.99
C ILE A 4 -17.73 -56.52 38.66
N LEU A 5 -18.28 -55.30 38.62
CA LEU A 5 -19.63 -55.00 38.07
C LEU A 5 -19.86 -53.48 37.92
N LYS A 6 -20.23 -53.02 36.71
CA LYS A 6 -20.80 -51.69 36.44
C LYS A 6 -22.33 -51.74 36.65
N PRO A 7 -22.99 -50.67 37.11
CA PRO A 7 -24.39 -50.44 36.82
C PRO A 7 -24.55 -49.45 35.65
N LEU A 8 -25.26 -49.89 34.61
CA LEU A 8 -25.79 -49.04 33.53
C LEU A 8 -26.94 -48.21 34.09
N SER A 9 -26.84 -46.88 34.02
CA SER A 9 -28.00 -45.99 34.20
C SER A 9 -28.65 -45.75 32.85
N ILE A 10 -29.90 -46.20 32.76
CA ILE A 10 -30.85 -45.97 31.68
C ILE A 10 -31.34 -44.52 31.76
N ILE A 11 -31.19 -43.75 30.68
CA ILE A 11 -32.04 -42.59 30.41
C ILE A 11 -32.59 -42.78 29.00
N ILE A 12 -33.90 -42.99 28.93
CA ILE A 12 -34.71 -42.90 27.72
C ILE A 12 -35.34 -41.51 27.74
N LEU A 13 -35.15 -40.71 26.68
CA LEU A 13 -36.18 -39.75 26.27
C LEU A 13 -36.21 -39.58 24.75
N ILE A 14 -37.44 -39.51 24.27
CA ILE A 14 -37.97 -39.67 22.92
C ILE A 14 -38.03 -38.30 22.22
N MET A 15 -37.96 -38.30 20.89
CA MET A 15 -38.78 -37.53 19.90
C MET A 15 -37.96 -37.39 18.60
N ALA A 16 -38.25 -38.19 17.57
CA ALA A 16 -39.29 -38.01 16.55
C ALA A 16 -38.93 -36.98 15.45
N LEU A 17 -38.57 -37.56 14.30
CA LEU A 17 -38.95 -37.21 12.92
C LEU A 17 -38.84 -35.75 12.39
N ALA A 18 -38.19 -35.71 11.22
CA ALA A 18 -38.41 -34.84 10.07
C ALA A 18 -37.81 -33.42 10.12
N GLY A 19 -36.79 -33.25 9.27
CA GLY A 19 -36.25 -31.95 8.91
C GLY A 19 -34.87 -32.06 8.27
N CYS A 20 -34.75 -32.69 7.09
CA CYS A 20 -33.67 -32.36 6.17
C CYS A 20 -33.91 -30.94 5.65
N ALA A 21 -33.66 -29.94 6.49
CA ALA A 21 -33.33 -28.62 6.00
C ALA A 21 -31.85 -28.71 5.62
N ALA A 22 -31.59 -28.84 4.32
CA ALA A 22 -30.30 -28.45 3.77
C ALA A 22 -30.08 -26.98 4.18
N GLN A 23 -29.37 -26.76 5.28
CA GLN A 23 -28.80 -25.46 5.58
C GLN A 23 -27.76 -25.21 4.49
N LYS A 24 -28.21 -24.58 3.40
CA LYS A 24 -27.38 -23.82 2.48
C LYS A 24 -26.89 -22.59 3.24
N SER A 25 -26.03 -22.83 4.22
CA SER A 25 -25.20 -21.83 4.87
C SER A 25 -23.78 -22.35 4.79
N GLY A 26 -23.18 -22.08 3.65
CA GLY A 26 -21.75 -22.23 3.44
C GLY A 26 -21.34 -20.98 2.69
N ASN A 27 -20.90 -19.97 3.44
CA ASN A 27 -20.17 -18.81 2.94
C ASN A 27 -19.27 -19.25 1.78
N THR A 28 -19.61 -18.83 0.57
CA THR A 28 -18.54 -18.67 -0.43
C THR A 28 -17.68 -17.54 0.13
N PRO A 29 -16.37 -17.74 0.37
CA PRO A 29 -15.49 -16.60 0.60
C PRO A 29 -15.73 -15.66 -0.58
N GLY A 30 -16.25 -14.47 -0.31
CA GLY A 30 -16.55 -13.50 -1.35
C GLY A 30 -15.32 -13.36 -2.23
N LYS A 31 -15.45 -13.65 -3.52
CA LYS A 31 -14.34 -13.55 -4.47
C LYS A 31 -13.97 -12.07 -4.55
N SER A 32 -12.97 -11.64 -3.76
CA SER A 32 -12.44 -10.28 -3.83
C SER A 32 -12.04 -9.97 -5.27
N THR A 33 -12.39 -8.79 -5.74
CA THR A 33 -12.00 -8.39 -7.09
C THR A 33 -10.47 -8.28 -7.16
N ALA A 34 -9.89 -8.40 -8.36
CA ALA A 34 -8.45 -8.23 -8.52
C ALA A 34 -7.99 -6.83 -8.02
N GLU A 35 -8.82 -5.81 -8.20
CA GLU A 35 -8.57 -4.44 -7.73
C GLU A 35 -8.61 -4.34 -6.20
N GLU A 36 -9.53 -5.02 -5.53
CA GLU A 36 -9.62 -5.05 -4.06
C GLU A 36 -8.40 -5.76 -3.43
N VAL A 37 -7.93 -6.83 -4.08
CA VAL A 37 -6.69 -7.52 -3.68
C VAL A 37 -5.49 -6.59 -3.84
N LEU A 38 -5.35 -5.93 -5.00
CA LEU A 38 -4.27 -4.97 -5.26
C LEU A 38 -4.31 -3.79 -4.29
N TYR A 39 -5.49 -3.26 -3.98
CA TYR A 39 -5.67 -2.18 -3.01
C TYR A 39 -5.22 -2.61 -1.61
N THR A 40 -5.64 -3.79 -1.15
CA THR A 40 -5.25 -4.32 0.16
C THR A 40 -3.75 -4.56 0.24
N GLN A 41 -3.15 -5.08 -0.83
CA GLN A 41 -1.70 -5.27 -0.93
C GLN A 41 -0.95 -3.93 -0.91
N ALA A 42 -1.41 -2.93 -1.66
CA ALA A 42 -0.82 -1.59 -1.68
C ALA A 42 -0.90 -0.90 -0.31
N LEU A 43 -2.06 -0.96 0.34
CA LEU A 43 -2.28 -0.40 1.66
C LEU A 43 -1.33 -1.04 2.70
N LYS A 44 -1.28 -2.38 2.72
CA LYS A 44 -0.38 -3.15 3.60
C LYS A 44 1.09 -2.81 3.33
N ALA A 45 1.50 -2.74 2.06
CA ALA A 45 2.88 -2.43 1.69
C ALA A 45 3.33 -1.03 2.17
N LEU A 46 2.45 -0.02 2.09
CA LEU A 46 2.71 1.33 2.61
C LEU A 46 2.80 1.34 4.14
N GLU A 47 1.88 0.66 4.83
CA GLU A 47 1.86 0.56 6.30
C GLU A 47 3.08 -0.20 6.85
N GLU A 48 3.50 -1.26 6.17
CA GLU A 48 4.66 -2.08 6.54
C GLU A 48 6.00 -1.51 6.06
N ARG A 49 5.99 -0.36 5.37
CA ARG A 49 7.20 0.29 4.84
C ARG A 49 8.00 -0.65 3.92
N ASN A 50 7.30 -1.46 3.12
CA ASN A 50 7.90 -2.43 2.20
C ASN A 50 7.19 -2.36 0.85
N PHE A 51 7.46 -1.30 0.09
CA PHE A 51 6.73 -0.98 -1.13
C PHE A 51 7.65 -0.48 -2.26
N ILE A 52 7.12 -0.59 -3.48
CA ILE A 52 7.59 0.16 -4.65
C ILE A 52 6.39 0.84 -5.31
N ILE A 53 6.55 2.12 -5.60
CA ILE A 53 5.64 2.90 -6.45
C ILE A 53 6.29 2.98 -7.81
N LYS A 54 5.70 2.28 -8.79
CA LYS A 54 6.10 2.42 -10.20
C LYS A 54 5.46 3.67 -10.75
N ILE A 55 6.27 4.59 -11.26
CA ILE A 55 5.80 5.86 -11.80
C ILE A 55 5.42 5.66 -13.27
N ASP A 56 4.21 6.07 -13.62
CA ASP A 56 3.64 5.95 -14.97
C ASP A 56 3.70 7.29 -15.72
N GLU A 57 3.31 8.37 -15.05
CA GLU A 57 3.17 9.69 -15.68
C GLU A 57 3.61 10.81 -14.72
N PHE A 58 4.53 11.66 -15.15
CA PHE A 58 4.95 12.87 -14.46
C PHE A 58 4.04 14.05 -14.81
N HIS A 59 3.62 14.79 -13.79
CA HIS A 59 2.91 16.06 -13.87
C HIS A 59 3.74 17.16 -13.21
N PHE A 60 4.19 18.13 -14.00
CA PHE A 60 5.01 19.22 -13.48
C PHE A 60 4.12 20.38 -12.97
N PRO A 61 4.61 21.19 -12.00
CA PRO A 61 3.89 22.39 -11.53
C PRO A 61 3.56 23.41 -12.62
N SER A 62 4.33 23.44 -13.70
CA SER A 62 4.10 24.28 -14.89
C SER A 62 3.01 23.69 -15.79
N ASP A 63 2.40 24.50 -16.66
CA ASP A 63 1.43 24.08 -17.70
C ASP A 63 2.02 23.16 -18.81
N LYS A 64 3.12 22.48 -18.53
CA LYS A 64 3.71 21.49 -19.43
C LYS A 64 2.82 20.24 -19.45
N ALA A 65 2.71 19.66 -20.64
CA ALA A 65 2.05 18.37 -20.81
C ALA A 65 2.70 17.30 -19.90
N PRO A 66 1.92 16.31 -19.44
CA PRO A 66 2.47 15.18 -18.71
C PRO A 66 3.53 14.42 -19.53
N VAL A 67 4.47 13.79 -18.83
CA VAL A 67 5.55 13.01 -19.44
C VAL A 67 5.49 11.59 -18.92
N ASN A 68 5.38 10.61 -19.81
CA ASN A 68 5.40 9.20 -19.43
C ASN A 68 6.76 8.80 -18.87
N SER A 69 6.72 7.92 -17.88
CA SER A 69 7.90 7.33 -17.24
C SER A 69 8.10 5.90 -17.75
N THR A 70 9.33 5.59 -18.12
CA THR A 70 9.76 4.29 -18.61
C THR A 70 10.25 3.37 -17.49
N ASN A 71 10.95 3.93 -16.50
CA ASN A 71 11.51 3.14 -15.39
C ASN A 71 11.78 3.98 -14.12
N SER A 72 10.95 4.99 -13.85
CA SER A 72 11.05 5.76 -12.60
C SER A 72 10.27 5.09 -11.49
N TYR A 73 10.80 5.17 -10.26
CA TYR A 73 10.15 4.59 -9.09
C TYR A 73 10.50 5.30 -7.78
N VAL A 74 9.64 5.09 -6.79
CA VAL A 74 9.94 5.34 -5.37
C VAL A 74 9.83 4.02 -4.63
N SER A 75 10.83 3.61 -3.86
CA SER A 75 10.75 2.41 -3.02
C SER A 75 11.08 2.71 -1.57
N MET A 76 10.55 1.89 -0.67
CA MET A 76 10.89 1.91 0.74
C MET A 76 10.96 0.48 1.27
N GLN A 77 12.01 0.18 2.02
CA GLN A 77 12.16 -1.02 2.84
C GLN A 77 12.66 -0.62 4.23
N GLY A 78 11.81 -0.73 5.25
CA GLY A 78 12.14 -0.25 6.58
C GLY A 78 12.34 1.27 6.60
N SER A 79 13.55 1.74 6.88
CA SER A 79 13.92 3.17 6.80
C SER A 79 14.71 3.52 5.54
N HIS A 80 15.08 2.52 4.73
CA HIS A 80 15.76 2.72 3.45
C HIS A 80 14.75 3.13 2.38
N ALA A 81 14.95 4.29 1.77
CA ALA A 81 14.11 4.79 0.69
C ALA A 81 14.93 5.24 -0.51
N VAL A 82 14.39 4.97 -1.69
CA VAL A 82 15.01 5.32 -2.97
C VAL A 82 14.00 6.03 -3.84
N ILE A 83 14.41 7.15 -4.44
CA ILE A 83 13.75 7.78 -5.58
C ILE A 83 14.71 7.63 -6.76
N ARG A 84 14.25 6.96 -7.82
CA ARG A 84 14.96 6.89 -9.10
C ARG A 84 14.11 7.51 -10.19
N MET A 85 14.68 8.45 -10.92
CA MET A 85 14.09 9.04 -12.12
C MET A 85 14.80 8.50 -13.36
N SER A 86 14.04 8.07 -14.37
CA SER A 86 14.53 7.60 -15.67
C SER A 86 14.93 8.76 -16.59
N GLN A 87 15.53 8.43 -17.73
CA GLN A 87 16.16 9.40 -18.65
C GLN A 87 15.15 10.32 -19.37
N ASP A 88 13.90 9.87 -19.49
CA ASP A 88 12.74 10.63 -19.96
C ASP A 88 12.36 11.79 -19.03
N PHE A 89 12.85 11.81 -17.79
CA PHE A 89 12.63 12.93 -16.90
C PHE A 89 13.34 14.20 -17.44
N PRO A 90 12.63 15.35 -17.56
CA PRO A 90 13.16 16.54 -18.23
C PRO A 90 14.52 17.00 -17.71
N SER A 91 15.48 17.15 -18.64
CA SER A 91 16.88 17.50 -18.34
C SER A 91 17.05 18.84 -17.60
N GLN A 92 16.06 19.73 -17.72
CA GLN A 92 16.02 21.08 -17.16
C GLN A 92 15.76 21.11 -15.65
N ILE A 93 15.30 19.99 -15.06
CA ILE A 93 15.09 19.88 -13.61
C ILE A 93 16.40 19.42 -12.98
N PRO A 94 16.94 20.07 -11.92
CA PRO A 94 18.31 19.87 -11.44
C PRO A 94 18.75 18.42 -11.20
N SER A 95 20.06 18.19 -11.22
CA SER A 95 20.75 16.89 -11.18
C SER A 95 20.54 16.04 -9.92
N ASN A 96 19.96 16.58 -8.84
CA ASN A 96 19.67 15.85 -7.60
C ASN A 96 18.29 15.15 -7.63
N ARG A 97 17.98 14.53 -8.79
CA ARG A 97 16.70 13.87 -9.08
C ARG A 97 16.54 12.56 -8.33
N ASN A 98 17.64 11.84 -8.21
CA ASN A 98 17.68 10.60 -7.47
C ASN A 98 17.93 10.93 -5.99
N THR A 99 17.32 10.17 -5.12
CA THR A 99 17.50 10.27 -3.68
C THR A 99 17.61 8.86 -3.13
N GLU A 100 18.51 8.66 -2.19
CA GLU A 100 18.70 7.39 -1.51
C GLU A 100 19.13 7.71 -0.09
N SER A 101 18.46 7.11 0.89
CA SER A 101 18.71 7.38 2.30
C SER A 101 18.16 6.26 3.18
N ASP A 102 18.89 5.93 4.25
CA ASP A 102 18.44 5.03 5.31
C ASP A 102 17.63 5.74 6.41
N ASN A 103 17.29 7.02 6.21
CA ASN A 103 16.59 7.86 7.16
C ASN A 103 15.26 8.37 6.58
N ALA A 104 14.40 7.43 6.21
CA ALA A 104 13.05 7.70 5.76
C ALA A 104 11.99 7.25 6.77
N GLU A 105 10.95 8.06 6.89
CA GLU A 105 9.78 7.80 7.71
C GLU A 105 8.52 7.98 6.86
N ILE A 106 7.50 7.17 7.13
CA ILE A 106 6.17 7.29 6.52
C ILE A 106 5.09 7.17 7.59
N THR A 107 4.07 8.02 7.48
CA THR A 107 2.93 8.07 8.38
C THR A 107 1.65 8.01 7.57
N LYS A 108 0.69 7.21 8.05
CA LYS A 108 -0.65 7.11 7.48
C LYS A 108 -1.52 8.23 8.05
N GLY A 109 -2.11 9.03 7.17
CA GLY A 109 -3.14 10.00 7.50
C GLY A 109 -4.54 9.36 7.51
N SER A 110 -5.53 10.16 7.89
CA SER A 110 -6.94 9.75 7.84
C SER A 110 -7.43 9.54 6.40
N ALA A 111 -8.41 8.66 6.23
CA ALA A 111 -9.13 8.54 4.98
C ALA A 111 -9.84 9.87 4.65
N LYS A 112 -9.76 10.29 3.39
CA LYS A 112 -10.46 11.45 2.85
C LYS A 112 -11.95 11.14 2.67
N LYS A 113 -12.77 12.17 2.48
CA LYS A 113 -14.24 12.03 2.29
C LYS A 113 -14.61 11.12 1.11
N ASN A 114 -13.77 11.07 0.07
CA ASN A 114 -13.94 10.20 -1.10
C ASN A 114 -13.44 8.76 -0.89
N GLY A 115 -12.86 8.46 0.28
CA GLY A 115 -12.31 7.16 0.65
C GLY A 115 -10.85 6.94 0.27
N ASP A 116 -10.19 7.91 -0.35
CA ASP A 116 -8.74 7.84 -0.60
C ASP A 116 -7.96 7.92 0.71
N ILE A 117 -6.78 7.31 0.75
CA ILE A 117 -5.91 7.35 1.93
C ILE A 117 -4.68 8.19 1.59
N GLN A 118 -4.38 9.17 2.46
CA GLN A 118 -3.17 9.95 2.34
C GLN A 118 -2.07 9.38 3.24
N PHE A 119 -0.87 9.27 2.71
CA PHE A 119 0.36 9.03 3.45
C PHE A 119 1.29 10.22 3.31
N HIS A 120 2.03 10.50 4.38
CA HIS A 120 3.07 11.49 4.41
C HIS A 120 4.39 10.79 4.65
N MET A 121 5.35 10.99 3.75
CA MET A 121 6.67 10.38 3.81
C MET A 121 7.75 11.46 3.79
N LEU A 122 8.73 11.34 4.67
CA LEU A 122 9.89 12.22 4.74
C LEU A 122 11.15 11.38 4.55
N ILE A 123 11.97 11.74 3.57
CA ILE A 123 13.29 11.15 3.32
C ILE A 123 14.31 12.22 3.67
N LYS A 124 15.11 11.99 4.72
CA LYS A 124 16.15 12.92 5.16
C LYS A 124 17.42 12.68 4.37
N GLY A 125 17.97 13.73 3.75
CA GLY A 125 19.25 13.67 3.08
C GLY A 125 20.42 13.85 4.06
N ALA A 126 21.65 13.86 3.54
CA ALA A 126 22.82 14.20 4.34
C ALA A 126 22.76 15.65 4.84
N GLU A 127 22.15 16.52 4.03
CA GLU A 127 21.94 17.94 4.32
C GLU A 127 20.46 18.30 4.23
N LYS A 128 19.98 19.26 5.02
CA LYS A 128 18.56 19.67 5.06
C LYS A 128 17.97 20.02 3.68
N TRP A 129 18.76 20.60 2.79
CA TRP A 129 18.30 20.97 1.43
C TRP A 129 18.10 19.75 0.50
N GLN A 130 18.62 18.59 0.89
CA GLN A 130 18.43 17.31 0.21
C GLN A 130 17.19 16.56 0.68
N ASP A 131 16.55 16.99 1.78
CA ASP A 131 15.33 16.37 2.27
C ASP A 131 14.24 16.36 1.17
N ARG A 132 13.47 15.28 1.14
CA ARG A 132 12.32 15.10 0.24
C ARG A 132 11.10 14.77 1.07
N GLU A 133 10.04 15.52 0.81
CA GLU A 133 8.73 15.27 1.40
C GLU A 133 7.80 14.76 0.30
N LEU A 134 7.12 13.64 0.57
CA LEU A 134 6.20 13.01 -0.36
C LEU A 134 4.82 12.96 0.28
N ILE A 135 3.83 13.50 -0.42
CA ILE A 135 2.41 13.30 -0.10
C ILE A 135 1.87 12.28 -1.09
N ILE A 136 1.61 11.07 -0.59
CA ILE A 136 1.10 9.95 -1.39
C ILE A 136 -0.40 9.84 -1.14
N ILE A 137 -1.20 9.85 -2.21
CA ILE A 137 -2.64 9.65 -2.16
C ILE A 137 -2.93 8.32 -2.85
N LEU A 138 -3.23 7.29 -2.07
CA LEU A 138 -3.70 5.99 -2.57
C LEU A 138 -5.20 6.10 -2.86
N TYR A 139 -5.59 5.84 -4.10
CA TYR A 139 -7.00 5.92 -4.49
C TYR A 139 -7.80 4.75 -3.93
N LYS A 140 -9.04 5.02 -3.52
CA LYS A 140 -9.94 4.02 -2.95
C LYS A 140 -10.09 2.81 -3.89
N ASN A 141 -9.95 1.60 -3.33
CA ASN A 141 -10.19 0.32 -4.02
C ASN A 141 -9.28 0.06 -5.23
N THR A 142 -8.13 0.73 -5.34
CA THR A 142 -7.14 0.48 -6.40
C THR A 142 -5.73 0.66 -5.85
N ASN A 143 -4.73 0.05 -6.47
CA ASN A 143 -3.34 0.32 -6.13
C ASN A 143 -2.77 1.56 -6.83
N GLN A 144 -3.57 2.26 -7.63
CA GLN A 144 -3.17 3.52 -8.25
C GLN A 144 -3.03 4.62 -7.20
N CYS A 145 -2.02 5.46 -7.37
CA CYS A 145 -1.78 6.60 -6.49
C CYS A 145 -1.40 7.86 -7.27
N PHE A 146 -1.61 9.00 -6.63
CA PHE A 146 -1.00 10.27 -6.99
C PHE A 146 -0.01 10.69 -5.91
N VAL A 147 1.16 11.19 -6.31
CA VAL A 147 2.21 11.59 -5.38
C VAL A 147 2.70 12.98 -5.72
N ASN A 148 2.87 13.80 -4.68
CA ASN A 148 3.46 15.12 -4.75
C ASN A 148 4.83 15.08 -4.05
N ILE A 149 5.92 15.35 -4.79
CA ILE A 149 7.28 15.43 -4.23
C ILE A 149 7.65 16.89 -4.03
N ASN A 150 7.96 17.25 -2.79
CA ASN A 150 8.41 18.58 -2.39
C ASN A 150 9.85 18.56 -1.87
N ARG A 151 10.50 19.72 -1.91
CA ARG A 151 11.74 19.96 -1.16
C ARG A 151 11.40 20.00 0.32
N GLY A 152 12.00 19.12 1.13
CA GLY A 152 11.66 19.01 2.56
C GLY A 152 11.91 20.30 3.36
N HIS A 153 12.94 21.08 3.00
CA HIS A 153 13.23 22.34 3.72
C HIS A 153 12.33 23.52 3.34
N SER A 154 11.88 23.62 2.08
CA SER A 154 11.14 24.80 1.59
C SER A 154 9.67 24.54 1.25
N GLY A 155 9.24 23.28 1.21
CA GLY A 155 7.90 22.88 0.77
C GLY A 155 7.65 23.11 -0.73
N GLN A 156 8.64 23.58 -1.49
CA GLN A 156 8.49 23.84 -2.92
C GLN A 156 8.24 22.52 -3.68
N ASN A 157 7.17 22.48 -4.48
CA ASN A 157 6.88 21.33 -5.31
C ASN A 157 7.94 21.17 -6.42
N ILE A 158 8.49 19.95 -6.50
CA ILE A 158 9.48 19.56 -7.51
C ILE A 158 8.76 18.94 -8.70
N VAL A 159 7.92 17.94 -8.42
CA VAL A 159 7.18 17.18 -9.42
C VAL A 159 6.03 16.45 -8.74
N ASN A 160 4.98 16.22 -9.51
CA ASN A 160 3.90 15.31 -9.15
C ASN A 160 3.91 14.13 -10.11
N PHE A 161 3.35 13.01 -9.70
CA PHE A 161 3.21 11.88 -10.61
C PHE A 161 2.02 10.99 -10.26
N LYS A 162 1.56 10.26 -11.26
CA LYS A 162 0.70 9.10 -11.07
C LYS A 162 1.53 7.84 -11.17
N GLY A 163 1.09 6.82 -10.46
CA GLY A 163 1.74 5.53 -10.47
C GLY A 163 0.92 4.46 -9.77
N TYR A 164 1.56 3.34 -9.52
CA TYR A 164 0.96 2.17 -8.90
C TYR A 164 1.85 1.65 -7.79
N VAL A 165 1.23 1.44 -6.62
CA VAL A 165 1.88 0.89 -5.43
C VAL A 165 1.85 -0.64 -5.51
N TYR A 166 2.98 -1.27 -5.23
CA TYR A 166 3.10 -2.71 -5.10
C TYR A 166 3.92 -3.06 -3.85
N PRO A 167 3.70 -4.25 -3.26
CA PRO A 167 4.65 -4.82 -2.32
C PRO A 167 6.04 -4.90 -2.97
N LEU A 168 7.07 -4.50 -2.24
CA LEU A 168 8.43 -4.76 -2.68
C LEU A 168 8.66 -6.28 -2.60
N ALA A 169 9.01 -6.91 -3.72
CA ALA A 169 9.30 -8.34 -3.74
C ALA A 169 10.47 -8.60 -2.77
N THR A 170 10.23 -9.43 -1.76
CA THR A 170 11.32 -10.02 -0.98
C THR A 170 12.06 -11.00 -1.89
N GLU A 171 13.35 -10.74 -2.11
CA GLU A 171 14.27 -11.74 -2.69
C GLU A 171 14.34 -13.00 -1.83
#